data_AF-A0A8B6XJU2-F1
#
_entry.id   AF-A0A8B6XJU2-F1
#
_cell.length_a   1.000
_cell.length_b   1.000
_cell.length_c   1.000
_cell.angle_alpha   90.00
_cell.angle_beta   90.00
_cell.angle_gamma   90.00
#
_symmetry.space_group_name_H-M   'P 1'
#
loop_
_entity.id
_entity.type
_entity.pdbx_description
1 polymer ?
#
loop_
_entity_poly.entity_id
_entity_poly.type
_entity_poly.pdbx_seq_one_letter_code
_entity_poly.pdbx_strand_id
1 'polypeptide(L)'
;MISESCNKYDRTNDLVFKEYKRYKKRKPPPDFSEVIDFHQAEKYISLIKESYVDSTIPENVFCKVGLKHPKNWKVYELLTCPGFIVIQNPFICYGAQSHWIKQALTEYTKKPYPCNLDALMALDKDKTVWDISQEKSVENNFINQLRWTHMGYHFDYNIVDYKAKEYYGFPKDLAELTVTIADVFKFQNYIAETGIINYYPEGSSMGGHTDHYEEELSQPLISYSFGQAAVFLIGGPTRDIKPEGIWVRTGDIILMTGPSRTAFHAVPCIITKNQKTIPHDIGVSCQLWQTSEYFPAAESAEYCKCIDCSHHLWTNAMNDSSWEKFAEYISKTRININIRQVHKHVDKKK
;
A
#
# COMPACT_ATOMS: atom_id res chain seq x y z
N MET A 1 -40.29 -7.47 25.72
CA MET A 1 -39.17 -6.66 26.23
C MET A 1 -37.91 -7.50 26.10
N ILE A 2 -37.19 -7.35 24.99
CA ILE A 2 -35.94 -8.08 24.73
C ILE A 2 -34.83 -7.27 25.37
N SER A 3 -34.14 -7.88 26.33
CA SER A 3 -33.01 -7.31 27.05
C SER A 3 -31.79 -7.19 26.13
N GLU A 4 -31.33 -5.96 25.92
CA GLU A 4 -30.04 -5.68 25.31
C GLU A 4 -28.90 -6.13 26.25
N SER A 5 -28.43 -7.35 26.06
CA SER A 5 -27.12 -7.75 26.56
C SER A 5 -26.06 -7.10 25.66
N CYS A 6 -25.59 -5.91 26.05
CA CYS A 6 -24.38 -5.32 25.53
C CYS A 6 -23.20 -6.24 25.92
N ASN A 7 -22.88 -7.21 25.07
CA ASN A 7 -21.74 -8.10 25.23
C ASN A 7 -20.46 -7.24 25.25
N LYS A 8 -19.93 -6.98 26.43
CA LYS A 8 -18.60 -6.39 26.60
C LYS A 8 -17.59 -7.39 26.05
N TYR A 9 -17.07 -7.12 24.86
CA TYR A 9 -16.00 -7.89 24.22
C TYR A 9 -14.84 -8.10 25.20
N ASP A 10 -14.55 -9.37 25.53
CA ASP A 10 -13.45 -9.73 26.42
C ASP A 10 -12.11 -9.62 25.68
N ARG A 11 -11.34 -8.57 26.01
CA ARG A 11 -10.03 -8.30 25.42
C ARG A 11 -8.90 -9.15 26.00
N THR A 12 -9.17 -9.97 27.02
CA THR A 12 -8.11 -10.77 27.66
C THR A 12 -7.46 -11.77 26.70
N ASN A 13 -8.18 -12.22 25.67
CA ASN A 13 -7.69 -13.15 24.65
C ASN A 13 -7.47 -12.52 23.26
N ASP A 14 -7.57 -11.20 23.13
CA ASP A 14 -7.30 -10.49 21.86
C ASP A 14 -5.78 -10.34 21.65
N LEU A 15 -5.14 -11.36 21.08
CA LEU A 15 -3.71 -11.36 20.78
C LEU A 15 -3.35 -10.32 19.71
N VAL A 16 -4.25 -10.04 18.77
CA VAL A 16 -4.07 -8.98 17.76
C VAL A 16 -3.95 -7.61 18.44
N PHE A 17 -4.84 -7.30 19.39
CA PHE A 17 -4.79 -6.05 20.15
C PHE A 17 -3.56 -5.97 21.05
N LYS A 18 -3.14 -7.08 21.67
CA LYS A 18 -1.93 -7.13 22.50
C LYS A 18 -0.67 -6.81 21.67
N GLU A 19 -0.50 -7.47 20.52
CA GLU A 19 0.64 -7.21 19.62
C GLU A 19 0.60 -5.80 19.03
N TYR A 20 -0.59 -5.32 18.64
CA TYR A 20 -0.76 -3.94 18.21
C TYR A 20 -0.29 -2.95 19.28
N LYS A 21 -0.69 -3.15 20.55
CA LYS A 21 -0.26 -2.30 21.66
C LYS A 21 1.24 -2.43 21.96
N ARG A 22 1.80 -3.63 21.81
CA ARG A 22 3.24 -3.89 21.97
C ARG A 22 4.05 -3.01 21.01
N TYR A 23 3.80 -3.12 19.71
CA TYR A 23 4.54 -2.37 18.68
C TYR A 23 4.19 -0.88 18.60
N LYS A 24 3.01 -0.47 19.09
CA LYS A 24 2.64 0.95 19.18
C LYS A 24 3.31 1.69 20.34
N LYS A 25 3.86 0.97 21.33
CA LYS A 25 4.46 1.56 22.53
C LYS A 25 5.65 2.46 22.16
N ARG A 26 5.77 3.63 22.81
CA ARG A 26 6.89 4.57 22.55
C ARG A 26 7.96 4.58 23.63
N LYS A 27 7.59 4.30 24.89
CA LYS A 27 8.48 4.37 26.05
C LYS A 27 8.24 3.19 27.02
N PRO A 28 9.23 2.30 27.21
CA PRO A 28 10.36 2.08 26.30
C PRO A 28 9.87 1.79 24.87
N PRO A 29 10.70 2.07 23.83
CA PRO A 29 10.41 1.63 22.47
C PRO A 29 10.26 0.09 22.44
N PRO A 30 9.51 -0.46 21.47
CA PRO A 30 9.31 -1.89 21.38
C PRO A 30 10.58 -2.56 20.88
N ASP A 31 10.72 -3.84 21.20
CA ASP A 31 11.70 -4.69 20.55
C ASP A 31 11.17 -5.13 19.18
N PHE A 32 11.99 -4.97 18.15
CA PHE A 32 11.67 -5.35 16.78
C PHE A 32 12.44 -6.59 16.30
N SER A 33 13.17 -7.28 17.17
CA SER A 33 13.94 -8.48 16.84
C SER A 33 13.09 -9.60 16.21
N GLU A 34 11.83 -9.71 16.61
CA GLU A 34 10.87 -10.69 16.07
C GLU A 34 10.22 -10.25 14.74
N VAL A 35 10.39 -9.00 14.31
CA VAL A 35 9.76 -8.51 13.09
C VAL A 35 10.49 -9.12 11.89
N ILE A 36 9.75 -9.84 11.06
CA ILE A 36 10.27 -10.53 9.88
C ILE A 36 10.80 -9.50 8.89
N ASP A 37 12.07 -9.68 8.52
CA ASP A 37 12.73 -8.91 7.49
C ASP A 37 13.03 -9.80 6.28
N PHE A 38 12.26 -9.65 5.21
CA PHE A 38 12.50 -10.39 3.98
C PHE A 38 13.86 -10.07 3.33
N HIS A 39 14.50 -8.92 3.63
CA HIS A 39 15.85 -8.62 3.12
C HIS A 39 16.92 -9.49 3.78
N GLN A 40 16.57 -10.17 4.87
CA GLN A 40 17.38 -11.13 5.61
C GLN A 40 16.59 -12.46 5.73
N ALA A 41 15.95 -12.87 4.63
CA ALA A 41 15.06 -14.02 4.56
C ALA A 41 15.68 -15.31 5.11
N GLU A 42 17.00 -15.48 4.99
CA GLU A 42 17.76 -16.60 5.53
C GLU A 42 17.62 -16.79 7.05
N LYS A 43 17.28 -15.72 7.79
CA LYS A 43 17.03 -15.78 9.24
C LYS A 43 15.65 -16.32 9.60
N TYR A 44 14.73 -16.33 8.64
CA TYR A 44 13.31 -16.59 8.87
C TYR A 44 12.79 -17.81 8.08
N ILE A 45 13.68 -18.69 7.60
CA ILE A 45 13.34 -19.85 6.75
C ILE A 45 12.29 -20.81 7.34
N SER A 46 12.06 -20.78 8.65
CA SER A 46 11.00 -21.57 9.31
C SER A 46 9.62 -20.91 9.23
N LEU A 47 9.56 -19.62 8.91
CA LEU A 47 8.33 -18.81 8.86
C LEU A 47 7.96 -18.39 7.44
N ILE A 48 8.92 -18.33 6.52
CA ILE A 48 8.69 -17.87 5.16
C ILE A 48 9.16 -18.88 4.12
N LYS A 49 8.52 -18.84 2.95
CA LYS A 49 8.90 -19.62 1.77
C LYS A 49 9.14 -18.68 0.61
N GLU A 50 10.35 -18.67 0.08
CA GLU A 50 10.64 -17.98 -1.19
C GLU A 50 10.00 -18.74 -2.35
N SER A 51 9.37 -17.99 -3.25
CA SER A 51 8.69 -18.52 -4.43
C SER A 51 9.29 -17.91 -5.69
N TYR A 52 9.69 -18.76 -6.63
CA TYR A 52 10.04 -18.30 -7.96
C TYR A 52 8.76 -18.02 -8.75
N VAL A 53 8.68 -16.82 -9.34
CA VAL A 53 7.58 -16.42 -10.21
C VAL A 53 8.13 -16.03 -11.58
N ASP A 54 7.41 -16.40 -12.62
CA ASP A 54 7.72 -15.99 -13.98
C ASP A 54 6.42 -15.77 -14.77
N SER A 55 6.53 -15.04 -15.88
CA SER A 55 5.40 -14.73 -16.74
C SER A 55 5.78 -14.80 -18.20
N THR A 56 4.84 -15.26 -19.02
CA THR A 56 4.94 -15.19 -20.49
C THR A 56 4.50 -13.82 -21.02
N ILE A 57 4.02 -12.93 -20.15
CA ILE A 57 3.65 -11.57 -20.50
C ILE A 57 4.91 -10.81 -20.97
N PRO A 58 4.87 -10.11 -22.11
CA PRO A 58 6.01 -9.36 -22.62
C PRO A 58 6.59 -8.34 -21.62
N GLU A 59 7.92 -8.21 -21.59
CA GLU A 59 8.64 -7.34 -20.65
C GLU A 59 8.20 -5.86 -20.73
N ASN A 60 7.84 -5.38 -21.92
CA ASN A 60 7.35 -4.01 -22.11
C ASN A 60 6.05 -3.71 -21.36
N VAL A 61 5.21 -4.71 -21.09
CA VAL A 61 3.97 -4.53 -20.29
C VAL A 61 4.32 -4.18 -18.86
N PHE A 62 5.27 -4.89 -18.25
CA PHE A 62 5.76 -4.58 -16.91
C PHE A 62 6.48 -3.23 -16.87
N CYS A 63 7.33 -2.96 -17.87
CA CYS A 63 8.07 -1.71 -17.94
C CYS A 63 7.16 -0.48 -18.07
N LYS A 64 6.04 -0.59 -18.79
CA LYS A 64 5.05 0.48 -18.95
C LYS A 64 4.49 0.97 -17.60
N VAL A 65 4.23 0.04 -16.67
CA VAL A 65 3.74 0.33 -15.31
C VAL A 65 4.88 0.49 -14.28
N GLY A 66 6.13 0.48 -14.74
CA GLY A 66 7.31 0.71 -13.91
C GLY A 66 7.78 -0.49 -13.10
N LEU A 67 7.36 -1.72 -13.46
CA LEU A 67 7.75 -2.97 -12.81
C LEU A 67 8.84 -3.71 -13.59
N LYS A 68 9.76 -4.36 -12.86
CA LYS A 68 10.70 -5.33 -13.43
C LYS A 68 9.92 -6.54 -13.94
N HIS A 69 10.51 -7.31 -14.86
CA HIS A 69 9.95 -8.62 -15.22
C HIS A 69 9.86 -9.56 -13.99
N PRO A 70 8.80 -10.38 -13.83
CA PRO A 70 8.59 -11.24 -12.66
C PRO A 70 9.73 -12.18 -12.30
N LYS A 71 10.45 -12.71 -13.30
CA LYS A 71 11.69 -13.50 -13.08
C LYS A 71 12.76 -12.83 -12.21
N ASN A 72 12.70 -11.50 -12.07
CA ASN A 72 13.62 -10.69 -11.27
C ASN A 72 13.00 -10.26 -9.91
N TRP A 73 11.80 -10.72 -9.58
CA TRP A 73 11.15 -10.42 -8.30
C TRP A 73 11.62 -11.39 -7.23
N LYS A 74 11.75 -10.88 -6.01
CA LYS A 74 11.87 -11.70 -4.81
C LYS A 74 10.50 -11.78 -4.17
N VAL A 75 9.92 -12.98 -4.17
CA VAL A 75 8.56 -13.23 -3.69
C VAL A 75 8.61 -14.20 -2.52
N TYR A 76 7.94 -13.85 -1.43
CA TYR A 76 7.88 -14.66 -0.22
C TYR A 76 6.44 -14.89 0.19
N GLU A 77 6.13 -16.10 0.63
CA GLU A 77 4.87 -16.44 1.30
C GLU A 77 5.12 -16.67 2.78
N LEU A 78 4.21 -16.17 3.63
CA LEU A 78 4.26 -16.41 5.07
C LEU A 78 3.56 -17.73 5.42
N LEU A 79 4.30 -18.68 6.00
CA LEU A 79 3.80 -20.02 6.31
C LEU A 79 2.73 -20.03 7.41
N THR A 80 2.76 -19.06 8.33
CA THR A 80 1.78 -18.93 9.42
C THR A 80 0.45 -18.33 8.95
N CYS A 81 0.41 -17.71 7.77
CA CYS A 81 -0.79 -17.15 7.17
C CYS A 81 -0.83 -17.44 5.65
N PRO A 82 -1.25 -18.65 5.23
CA PRO A 82 -1.24 -19.06 3.83
C PRO A 82 -1.97 -18.07 2.91
N GLY A 83 -1.40 -17.83 1.74
CA GLY A 83 -1.89 -16.84 0.78
C GLY A 83 -1.51 -15.40 1.13
N PHE A 84 -0.78 -15.14 2.22
CA PHE A 84 -0.12 -13.85 2.45
C PHE A 84 1.23 -13.82 1.73
N ILE A 85 1.31 -13.02 0.66
CA ILE A 85 2.45 -12.97 -0.24
C ILE A 85 3.04 -11.57 -0.22
N VAL A 86 4.38 -11.48 -0.19
CA VAL A 86 5.13 -10.24 -0.25
C VAL A 86 6.07 -10.27 -1.46
N ILE A 87 5.99 -9.22 -2.28
CA ILE A 87 6.93 -8.94 -3.36
C ILE A 87 7.83 -7.80 -2.91
N GLN A 88 9.13 -8.08 -2.75
CA GLN A 88 10.08 -7.04 -2.40
C GLN A 88 10.29 -6.09 -3.58
N ASN A 89 10.08 -4.79 -3.33
CA ASN A 89 10.24 -3.68 -4.27
C ASN A 89 10.50 -4.10 -5.74
N PRO A 90 9.43 -4.49 -6.48
CA PRO A 90 9.56 -4.97 -7.86
C PRO A 90 9.69 -3.81 -8.87
N PHE A 91 9.70 -2.55 -8.42
CA PHE A 91 9.80 -1.41 -9.31
C PHE A 91 11.18 -1.34 -9.97
N ILE A 92 11.20 -0.89 -11.22
CA ILE A 92 12.41 -0.79 -12.05
C ILE A 92 13.42 0.18 -11.45
N CYS A 93 12.93 1.34 -11.00
CA CYS A 93 13.74 2.42 -10.46
C CYS A 93 12.92 3.28 -9.50
N TYR A 94 13.55 4.26 -8.87
CA TYR A 94 12.87 5.21 -7.99
C TYR A 94 11.94 6.15 -8.77
N GLY A 95 12.25 6.49 -10.02
CA GLY A 95 11.34 7.20 -10.91
C GLY A 95 9.97 6.54 -11.05
N ALA A 96 9.95 5.21 -11.17
CA ALA A 96 8.72 4.42 -11.21
C ALA A 96 7.89 4.56 -9.93
N GLN A 97 8.53 4.47 -8.76
CA GLN A 97 7.84 4.70 -7.49
C GLN A 97 7.39 6.16 -7.32
N SER A 98 8.23 7.13 -7.70
CA SER A 98 7.93 8.57 -7.65
C SER A 98 6.69 8.92 -8.47
N HIS A 99 6.49 8.27 -9.61
CA HIS A 99 5.27 8.41 -10.40
C HIS A 99 4.03 8.06 -9.57
N TRP A 100 3.99 6.86 -8.97
CA TRP A 100 2.83 6.42 -8.18
C TRP A 100 2.62 7.27 -6.92
N ILE A 101 3.70 7.74 -6.29
CA ILE A 101 3.63 8.69 -5.16
C ILE A 101 2.98 10.00 -5.59
N LYS A 102 3.38 10.56 -6.75
CA LYS A 102 2.78 11.78 -7.29
C LYS A 102 1.30 11.58 -7.59
N GLN A 103 0.95 10.54 -8.35
CA GLN A 103 -0.45 10.23 -8.66
C GLN A 103 -1.29 10.14 -7.37
N ALA A 104 -0.77 9.47 -6.33
CA ALA A 104 -1.44 9.36 -5.04
C ALA A 104 -1.60 10.69 -4.31
N LEU A 105 -0.69 11.65 -4.47
CA LEU A 105 -0.77 12.95 -3.79
C LEU A 105 -1.48 14.02 -4.62
N THR A 106 -1.58 13.83 -5.94
CA THR A 106 -2.19 14.77 -6.89
C THR A 106 -3.46 14.17 -7.49
N GLU A 107 -3.36 13.45 -8.59
CA GLU A 107 -4.47 13.02 -9.45
C GLU A 107 -5.54 12.25 -8.70
N TYR A 108 -5.13 11.38 -7.78
CA TYR A 108 -6.07 10.54 -7.03
C TYR A 108 -6.77 11.29 -5.91
N THR A 109 -6.30 12.49 -5.54
CA THR A 109 -6.97 13.38 -4.57
C THR A 109 -7.95 14.35 -5.21
N LYS A 110 -7.99 14.38 -6.56
CA LYS A 110 -8.88 15.24 -7.33
C LYS A 110 -10.30 14.67 -7.33
N LYS A 111 -11.30 15.55 -7.47
CA LYS A 111 -12.66 15.10 -7.74
C LYS A 111 -12.73 14.29 -9.05
N PRO A 112 -13.55 13.22 -9.09
CA PRO A 112 -14.65 12.93 -8.17
C PRO A 112 -14.28 12.05 -6.95
N TYR A 113 -13.01 11.72 -6.74
CA TYR A 113 -12.58 10.84 -5.64
C TYR A 113 -12.86 11.48 -4.27
N PRO A 114 -13.63 10.82 -3.39
CA PRO A 114 -13.88 11.36 -2.06
C PRO A 114 -12.66 11.14 -1.16
N CYS A 115 -12.41 12.12 -0.29
CA CYS A 115 -11.35 12.07 0.71
C CYS A 115 -11.82 12.63 2.06
N ASN A 116 -11.03 12.43 3.11
CA ASN A 116 -11.40 12.88 4.46
C ASN A 116 -11.54 14.41 4.59
N LEU A 117 -10.97 15.18 3.66
CA LEU A 117 -11.03 16.64 3.69
C LEU A 117 -12.34 17.20 3.13
N ASP A 118 -13.18 16.37 2.50
CA ASP A 118 -14.49 16.79 1.97
C ASP A 118 -15.45 17.25 3.06
N ALA A 119 -15.27 16.77 4.28
CA ALA A 119 -16.01 17.24 5.45
C ALA A 119 -15.54 18.62 5.94
N LEU A 120 -14.34 19.05 5.57
CA LEU A 120 -13.70 20.27 6.05
C LEU A 120 -13.71 21.40 5.01
N MET A 121 -13.83 21.06 3.72
CA MET A 121 -13.84 22.06 2.64
C MET A 121 -14.56 21.57 1.38
N ALA A 122 -15.06 22.54 0.60
CA ALA A 122 -15.39 22.31 -0.79
C ALA A 122 -14.11 22.33 -1.62
N LEU A 123 -13.60 21.16 -1.99
CA LEU A 123 -12.49 21.06 -2.95
C LEU A 123 -12.98 21.52 -4.33
N ASP A 124 -12.26 22.46 -4.93
CA ASP A 124 -12.42 22.82 -6.34
C ASP A 124 -12.21 21.55 -7.19
N LYS A 125 -13.15 21.26 -8.08
CA LYS A 125 -13.11 20.08 -8.94
C LYS A 125 -11.88 20.04 -9.84
N ASP A 126 -11.29 21.19 -10.13
CA ASP A 126 -10.16 21.31 -11.06
C ASP A 126 -8.80 21.26 -10.35
N LYS A 127 -8.76 21.33 -9.01
CA LYS A 127 -7.54 21.32 -8.21
C LYS A 127 -7.38 20.03 -7.41
N THR A 128 -6.13 19.66 -7.17
CA THR A 128 -5.78 18.58 -6.25
C THR A 128 -5.62 19.09 -4.82
N VAL A 129 -5.62 18.20 -3.83
CA VAL A 129 -5.28 18.57 -2.44
C VAL A 129 -3.86 19.13 -2.37
N TRP A 130 -2.96 18.62 -3.21
CA TRP A 130 -1.60 19.13 -3.33
C TRP A 130 -1.56 20.57 -3.79
N ASP A 131 -2.26 20.91 -4.90
CA ASP A 131 -2.26 22.27 -5.47
C ASP A 131 -2.74 23.29 -4.45
N ILE A 132 -3.86 23.00 -3.78
CA ILE A 132 -4.45 23.86 -2.76
C ILE A 132 -3.48 24.05 -1.59
N SER A 133 -2.74 23.01 -1.22
CA SER A 133 -1.74 23.07 -0.14
C SER A 133 -0.51 23.91 -0.48
N GLN A 134 -0.28 24.24 -1.75
CA GLN A 134 0.82 25.11 -2.19
C GLN A 134 0.42 26.59 -2.27
N GLU A 135 -0.85 26.94 -2.09
CA GLU A 135 -1.33 28.31 -2.19
C GLU A 135 -0.97 29.15 -0.95
N LYS A 136 -0.36 30.32 -1.17
CA LYS A 136 0.18 31.19 -0.10
C LYS A 136 -0.86 31.70 0.90
N SER A 137 -2.14 31.68 0.54
CA SER A 137 -3.26 32.16 1.36
C SER A 137 -3.77 31.15 2.38
N VAL A 138 -3.31 29.90 2.32
CA VAL A 138 -3.81 28.82 3.17
C VAL A 138 -2.87 28.63 4.36
N GLU A 139 -3.27 29.11 5.54
CA GLU A 139 -2.51 28.91 6.79
C GLU A 139 -2.40 27.42 7.19
N ASN A 140 -3.28 26.58 6.67
CA ASN A 140 -3.34 25.14 6.91
C ASN A 140 -2.78 24.33 5.74
N ASN A 141 -1.64 23.66 5.93
CA ASN A 141 -1.12 22.73 4.94
C ASN A 141 -1.98 21.45 4.86
N PHE A 142 -3.02 21.46 4.01
CA PHE A 142 -4.06 20.42 3.94
C PHE A 142 -3.54 19.04 3.58
N ILE A 143 -2.45 18.94 2.81
CA ILE A 143 -1.82 17.65 2.51
C ILE A 143 -1.37 16.91 3.78
N ASN A 144 -1.02 17.65 4.85
CA ASN A 144 -0.64 17.07 6.14
C ASN A 144 -1.87 16.61 6.95
N GLN A 145 -3.08 17.00 6.53
CA GLN A 145 -4.35 16.58 7.10
C GLN A 145 -5.04 15.47 6.30
N LEU A 146 -4.55 15.17 5.09
CA LEU A 146 -5.03 14.06 4.28
C LEU A 146 -4.73 12.73 4.99
N ARG A 147 -5.73 11.84 5.06
CA ARG A 147 -5.68 10.55 5.77
C ARG A 147 -6.16 9.42 4.89
N TRP A 148 -7.20 9.63 4.09
CA TRP A 148 -7.67 8.63 3.15
C TRP A 148 -8.25 9.26 1.89
N THR A 149 -8.24 8.49 0.80
CA THR A 149 -8.90 8.81 -0.46
C THR A 149 -9.41 7.53 -1.11
N HIS A 150 -10.65 7.52 -1.60
CA HIS A 150 -11.26 6.37 -2.26
C HIS A 150 -11.34 6.55 -3.78
N MET A 151 -11.20 5.44 -4.49
CA MET A 151 -11.38 5.34 -5.94
C MET A 151 -12.32 4.18 -6.25
N GLY A 152 -13.05 4.27 -7.37
CA GLY A 152 -14.01 3.25 -7.78
C GLY A 152 -15.25 3.25 -6.92
N TYR A 153 -15.69 2.06 -6.47
CA TYR A 153 -16.81 1.95 -5.54
C TYR A 153 -16.43 2.46 -4.16
N HIS A 154 -17.24 3.35 -3.59
CA HIS A 154 -17.02 3.84 -2.25
C HIS A 154 -17.61 2.91 -1.19
N PHE A 155 -16.80 2.57 -0.19
CA PHE A 155 -17.24 1.87 0.99
C PHE A 155 -17.82 2.87 1.98
N ASP A 156 -19.13 2.78 2.25
CA ASP A 156 -19.78 3.68 3.19
C ASP A 156 -19.71 3.08 4.60
N TYR A 157 -18.87 3.69 5.44
CA TYR A 157 -18.66 3.29 6.83
C TYR A 157 -19.90 3.40 7.73
N ASN A 158 -20.94 4.14 7.33
CA ASN A 158 -22.18 4.27 8.12
C ASN A 158 -23.11 3.07 7.95
N ILE A 159 -23.11 2.46 6.75
CA ILE A 159 -23.91 1.27 6.44
C ILE A 159 -23.06 0.00 6.35
N VAL A 160 -21.73 0.15 6.38
CA VAL A 160 -20.74 -0.92 6.35
C VAL A 160 -20.89 -1.79 5.09
N ASP A 161 -21.03 -1.13 3.93
CA ASP A 161 -21.29 -1.78 2.64
C ASP A 161 -20.73 -0.96 1.47
N TYR A 162 -20.53 -1.60 0.32
CA TYR A 162 -20.23 -0.94 -0.94
C TYR A 162 -21.51 -0.45 -1.60
N LYS A 163 -21.61 0.86 -1.83
CA LYS A 163 -22.78 1.40 -2.54
C LYS A 163 -22.64 1.17 -4.04
N ALA A 164 -23.41 0.21 -4.57
CA ALA A 164 -23.47 -0.08 -6.00
C ALA A 164 -23.80 1.14 -6.90
N LYS A 165 -24.41 2.21 -6.35
CA LYS A 165 -24.80 3.43 -7.10
C LYS A 165 -23.74 4.55 -7.06
N GLU A 166 -22.72 4.47 -6.21
CA GLU A 166 -21.71 5.52 -6.02
C GLU A 166 -20.34 5.01 -6.53
N TYR A 167 -20.20 5.00 -7.86
CA TYR A 167 -18.96 4.65 -8.56
C TYR A 167 -18.28 5.91 -9.10
N TYR A 168 -17.07 6.21 -8.61
CA TYR A 168 -16.33 7.43 -8.94
C TYR A 168 -15.34 7.26 -10.10
N GLY A 169 -15.41 6.13 -10.82
CA GLY A 169 -14.38 5.73 -11.76
C GLY A 169 -13.16 5.14 -11.05
N PHE A 170 -12.40 4.31 -11.74
CA PHE A 170 -11.14 3.78 -11.23
C PHE A 170 -9.99 4.22 -12.17
N PRO A 171 -8.85 4.73 -11.65
CA PRO A 171 -7.75 5.18 -12.51
C PRO A 171 -7.20 4.05 -13.39
N LYS A 172 -7.10 4.32 -14.70
CA LYS A 172 -6.73 3.29 -15.69
C LYS A 172 -5.29 2.80 -15.54
N ASP A 173 -4.38 3.71 -15.23
CA ASP A 173 -2.97 3.44 -14.93
C ASP A 173 -2.83 2.53 -13.70
N LEU A 174 -3.54 2.85 -12.62
CA LEU A 174 -3.54 2.04 -11.41
C LEU A 174 -4.20 0.67 -11.63
N ALA A 175 -5.26 0.60 -12.45
CA ALA A 175 -5.89 -0.66 -12.84
C ALA A 175 -4.91 -1.53 -13.64
N GLU A 176 -4.19 -0.94 -14.61
CA GLU A 176 -3.19 -1.64 -15.43
C GLU A 176 -2.05 -2.21 -14.56
N LEU A 177 -1.54 -1.42 -13.61
CA LEU A 177 -0.54 -1.90 -12.63
C LEU A 177 -1.06 -3.11 -11.85
N THR A 178 -2.30 -3.04 -11.37
CA THR A 178 -2.86 -4.04 -10.46
C THR A 178 -3.22 -5.33 -11.18
N VAL A 179 -3.86 -5.24 -12.35
CA VAL A 179 -4.15 -6.38 -13.21
C VAL A 179 -2.86 -7.09 -13.63
N THR A 180 -1.81 -6.33 -13.97
CA THR A 180 -0.49 -6.90 -14.31
C THR A 180 0.07 -7.75 -13.17
N ILE A 181 -0.05 -7.30 -11.91
CA ILE A 181 0.36 -8.11 -10.75
C ILE A 181 -0.55 -9.33 -10.59
N ALA A 182 -1.87 -9.18 -10.65
CA ALA A 182 -2.83 -10.26 -10.49
C ALA A 182 -2.61 -11.40 -11.53
N ASP A 183 -2.33 -11.05 -12.78
CA ASP A 183 -2.08 -12.00 -13.87
C ASP A 183 -0.83 -12.86 -13.64
N VAL A 184 0.22 -12.30 -13.01
CA VAL A 184 1.43 -13.06 -12.64
C VAL A 184 1.08 -14.19 -11.68
N PHE A 185 0.21 -13.90 -10.71
CA PHE A 185 -0.28 -14.87 -9.72
C PHE A 185 -1.52 -15.65 -10.19
N LYS A 186 -1.85 -15.59 -11.48
CA LYS A 186 -2.92 -16.36 -12.14
C LYS A 186 -4.33 -16.05 -11.61
N PHE A 187 -4.55 -14.86 -11.07
CA PHE A 187 -5.88 -14.36 -10.75
C PHE A 187 -6.56 -13.86 -12.02
N GLN A 188 -7.14 -14.80 -12.78
CA GLN A 188 -7.82 -14.51 -14.03
C GLN A 188 -9.03 -13.59 -13.81
N ASN A 189 -9.27 -12.72 -14.79
CA ASN A 189 -10.41 -11.80 -14.81
C ASN A 189 -10.47 -10.88 -13.58
N TYR A 190 -9.34 -10.61 -12.93
CA TYR A 190 -9.28 -9.61 -11.87
C TYR A 190 -9.65 -8.23 -12.41
N ILE A 191 -10.59 -7.55 -11.75
CA ILE A 191 -10.99 -6.19 -12.09
C ILE A 191 -10.72 -5.29 -10.88
N ALA A 192 -9.91 -4.25 -11.09
CA ALA A 192 -9.69 -3.21 -10.10
C ALA A 192 -10.94 -2.31 -10.00
N GLU A 193 -11.77 -2.55 -8.99
CA GLU A 193 -13.08 -1.91 -8.87
C GLU A 193 -13.16 -0.91 -7.72
N THR A 194 -12.38 -1.12 -6.66
CA THR A 194 -12.28 -0.21 -5.53
C THR A 194 -10.84 -0.05 -5.11
N GLY A 195 -10.50 1.16 -4.69
CA GLY A 195 -9.19 1.52 -4.17
C GLY A 195 -9.32 2.41 -2.94
N ILE A 196 -8.48 2.19 -1.93
CA ILE A 196 -8.30 3.13 -0.82
C ILE A 196 -6.82 3.45 -0.66
N ILE A 197 -6.50 4.74 -0.73
CA ILE A 197 -5.20 5.27 -0.37
C ILE A 197 -5.28 5.70 1.07
N ASN A 198 -4.37 5.20 1.91
CA ASN A 198 -4.18 5.63 3.28
C ASN A 198 -2.86 6.41 3.40
N TYR A 199 -2.93 7.59 4.00
CA TYR A 199 -1.79 8.46 4.26
C TYR A 199 -1.51 8.47 5.75
N TYR A 200 -0.36 7.93 6.13
CA TYR A 200 0.08 7.75 7.51
C TYR A 200 1.22 8.71 7.84
N PRO A 201 0.94 9.93 8.32
CA PRO A 201 1.98 10.77 8.88
C PRO A 201 2.59 10.13 10.13
N GLU A 202 3.76 10.62 10.55
CA GLU A 202 4.44 10.15 11.76
C GLU A 202 3.48 10.01 12.96
N GLY A 203 3.58 8.87 13.65
CA GLY A 203 2.77 8.57 14.81
C GLY A 203 1.37 8.04 14.51
N SER A 204 0.97 7.95 13.24
CA SER A 204 -0.26 7.27 12.82
C SER A 204 -0.19 5.77 13.05
N SER A 205 -1.36 5.15 13.10
CA SER A 205 -1.51 3.70 13.29
C SER A 205 -2.90 3.27 12.83
N MET A 206 -3.04 2.03 12.38
CA MET A 206 -4.32 1.39 12.09
C MET A 206 -4.51 0.18 13.02
N GLY A 207 -5.65 0.13 13.71
CA GLY A 207 -5.97 -0.96 14.65
C GLY A 207 -6.26 -2.29 13.96
N GLY A 208 -6.37 -3.35 14.77
CA GLY A 208 -6.74 -4.69 14.29
C GLY A 208 -8.13 -4.72 13.64
N HIS A 209 -8.17 -5.06 12.36
CA HIS A 209 -9.38 -5.15 11.53
C HIS A 209 -9.21 -6.23 10.44
N THR A 210 -10.26 -6.43 9.64
CA THR A 210 -10.32 -7.37 8.52
C THR A 210 -11.01 -6.69 7.35
N ASP A 211 -10.66 -7.06 6.13
CA ASP A 211 -11.32 -6.60 4.91
C ASP A 211 -12.12 -7.76 4.28
N HIS A 212 -13.43 -7.80 4.53
CA HIS A 212 -14.30 -8.91 4.12
C HIS A 212 -15.67 -8.46 3.58
N TYR A 213 -15.79 -7.19 3.21
CA TYR A 213 -17.07 -6.62 2.76
C TYR A 213 -17.27 -6.72 1.24
N GLU A 214 -16.23 -7.10 0.49
CA GLU A 214 -16.39 -7.37 -0.94
C GLU A 214 -17.19 -8.66 -1.17
N GLU A 215 -18.06 -8.70 -2.18
CA GLU A 215 -18.79 -9.91 -2.56
C GLU A 215 -17.85 -10.98 -3.13
N GLU A 216 -16.78 -10.55 -3.82
CA GLU A 216 -15.77 -11.42 -4.43
C GLU A 216 -14.49 -11.51 -3.60
N LEU A 217 -14.52 -12.36 -2.57
CA LEU A 217 -13.37 -12.63 -1.70
C LEU A 217 -12.36 -13.63 -2.31
N SER A 218 -12.67 -14.29 -3.43
CA SER A 218 -11.70 -15.19 -4.08
C SER A 218 -10.58 -14.43 -4.79
N GLN A 219 -10.82 -13.16 -5.12
CA GLN A 219 -9.87 -12.28 -5.79
C GLN A 219 -8.94 -11.59 -4.77
N PRO A 220 -7.69 -11.28 -5.12
CA PRO A 220 -6.70 -10.75 -4.20
C PRO A 220 -7.03 -9.33 -3.75
N LEU A 221 -6.60 -9.00 -2.53
CA LEU A 221 -6.37 -7.62 -2.12
C LEU A 221 -4.90 -7.33 -2.38
N ILE A 222 -4.61 -6.31 -3.19
CA ILE A 222 -3.24 -5.92 -3.53
C ILE A 222 -2.93 -4.57 -2.88
N SER A 223 -1.91 -4.54 -2.03
CA SER A 223 -1.47 -3.37 -1.27
C SER A 223 -0.08 -2.92 -1.70
N TYR A 224 0.02 -1.68 -2.16
CA TYR A 224 1.28 -1.02 -2.53
C TYR A 224 1.74 -0.09 -1.42
N SER A 225 3.04 -0.06 -1.16
CA SER A 225 3.64 0.69 -0.06
C SER A 225 4.66 1.71 -0.53
N PHE A 226 4.55 2.96 -0.11
CA PHE A 226 5.53 4.00 -0.44
C PHE A 226 5.89 4.87 0.77
N GLY A 227 7.13 5.34 0.81
CA GLY A 227 7.61 6.25 1.84
C GLY A 227 8.17 5.57 3.09
N GLN A 228 7.82 6.08 4.27
CA GLN A 228 8.31 5.51 5.53
C GLN A 228 7.96 4.02 5.66
N ALA A 229 8.93 3.25 6.18
CA ALA A 229 8.70 1.87 6.55
C ALA A 229 7.68 1.75 7.68
N ALA A 230 7.01 0.61 7.78
CA ALA A 230 6.07 0.31 8.84
C ALA A 230 6.24 -1.12 9.35
N VAL A 231 5.80 -1.36 10.58
CA VAL A 231 5.45 -2.70 11.02
C VAL A 231 4.02 -2.98 10.56
N PHE A 232 3.84 -4.04 9.79
CA PHE A 232 2.54 -4.62 9.48
C PHE A 232 2.35 -5.88 10.31
N LEU A 233 1.16 -6.04 10.91
CA LEU A 233 0.79 -7.22 11.66
C LEU A 233 -0.21 -8.04 10.84
N ILE A 234 0.04 -9.34 10.68
CA ILE A 234 -0.89 -10.28 10.04
C ILE A 234 -1.13 -11.51 10.92
N GLY A 235 -2.38 -11.73 11.30
CA GLY A 235 -2.82 -12.86 12.11
C GLY A 235 -3.61 -13.88 11.31
N GLY A 236 -4.61 -14.47 11.96
CA GLY A 236 -5.52 -15.43 11.36
C GLY A 236 -6.97 -14.93 11.28
N PRO A 237 -7.94 -15.82 11.05
CA PRO A 237 -9.36 -15.48 10.95
C PRO A 237 -9.98 -14.99 12.28
N THR A 238 -9.28 -15.18 13.40
CA THR A 238 -9.75 -14.85 14.74
C THR A 238 -8.70 -14.05 15.52
N ARG A 239 -9.15 -13.31 16.52
CA ARG A 239 -8.31 -12.38 17.31
C ARG A 239 -7.39 -13.06 18.32
N ASP A 240 -7.62 -14.33 18.61
CA ASP A 240 -6.83 -15.17 19.53
C ASP A 240 -5.62 -15.83 18.85
N ILE A 241 -5.44 -15.64 17.54
CA ILE A 241 -4.23 -16.04 16.82
C ILE A 241 -3.23 -14.87 16.90
N LYS A 242 -2.02 -15.14 17.42
CA LYS A 242 -0.96 -14.12 17.52
C LYS A 242 -0.56 -13.70 16.10
N PRO A 243 -0.63 -12.40 15.75
CA PRO A 243 -0.14 -11.94 14.46
C PRO A 243 1.38 -11.93 14.40
N GLU A 244 1.93 -12.22 13.21
CA GLU A 244 3.33 -12.00 12.91
C GLU A 244 3.58 -10.53 12.55
N GLY A 245 4.71 -10.00 13.01
CA GLY A 245 5.18 -8.68 12.64
C GLY A 245 6.07 -8.73 11.41
N ILE A 246 5.83 -7.83 10.46
CA ILE A 246 6.53 -7.80 9.18
C ILE A 246 7.01 -6.38 8.89
N TRP A 247 8.24 -6.25 8.43
CA TRP A 247 8.74 -5.00 7.88
C TRP A 247 8.18 -4.78 6.48
N VAL A 248 7.54 -3.63 6.27
CA VAL A 248 7.07 -3.21 4.95
C VAL A 248 7.76 -1.91 4.55
N ARG A 249 8.61 -1.99 3.53
CA ARG A 249 9.42 -0.89 3.01
C ARG A 249 8.69 -0.14 1.89
N THR A 250 9.32 0.92 1.40
CA THR A 250 8.88 1.56 0.16
C THR A 250 9.10 0.61 -1.03
N GLY A 251 8.13 0.59 -1.93
CA GLY A 251 8.09 -0.29 -3.09
C GLY A 251 7.53 -1.68 -2.81
N ASP A 252 7.47 -2.15 -1.57
CA ASP A 252 6.95 -3.47 -1.27
C ASP A 252 5.45 -3.59 -1.62
N ILE A 253 5.10 -4.72 -2.24
CA ILE A 253 3.73 -5.07 -2.59
C ILE A 253 3.31 -6.28 -1.75
N ILE A 254 2.15 -6.18 -1.11
CA ILE A 254 1.53 -7.28 -0.36
C ILE A 254 0.30 -7.75 -1.14
N LEU A 255 0.19 -9.06 -1.34
CA LEU A 255 -1.04 -9.70 -1.79
C LEU A 255 -1.61 -10.48 -0.62
N MET A 256 -2.86 -10.19 -0.29
CA MET A 256 -3.66 -11.04 0.59
C MET A 256 -4.57 -11.87 -0.31
N THR A 257 -4.54 -13.19 -0.17
CA THR A 257 -5.24 -14.17 -1.00
C THR A 257 -5.72 -15.33 -0.14
N GLY A 258 -6.76 -16.05 -0.57
CA GLY A 258 -7.23 -17.26 0.14
C GLY A 258 -7.45 -17.00 1.65
N PRO A 259 -6.87 -17.81 2.56
CA PRO A 259 -7.04 -17.62 4.01
C PRO A 259 -6.59 -16.25 4.53
N SER A 260 -5.55 -15.64 3.95
CA SER A 260 -5.07 -14.33 4.42
C SER A 260 -6.03 -13.20 4.05
N ARG A 261 -6.94 -13.38 3.08
CA ARG A 261 -7.86 -12.32 2.64
C ARG A 261 -8.76 -11.76 3.71
N THR A 262 -9.16 -12.59 4.66
CA THR A 262 -10.03 -12.21 5.77
C THR A 262 -9.30 -12.26 7.11
N ALA A 263 -7.96 -12.33 7.10
CA ALA A 263 -7.16 -12.39 8.31
C ALA A 263 -7.15 -11.04 9.03
N PHE A 264 -7.15 -11.09 10.36
CA PHE A 264 -6.97 -9.91 11.18
C PHE A 264 -5.58 -9.31 10.96
N HIS A 265 -5.54 -8.01 10.69
CA HIS A 265 -4.29 -7.31 10.44
C HIS A 265 -4.32 -5.88 10.98
N ALA A 266 -3.14 -5.30 11.18
CA ALA A 266 -2.98 -3.97 11.76
C ALA A 266 -1.68 -3.29 11.30
N VAL A 267 -1.62 -1.96 11.47
CA VAL A 267 -0.40 -1.16 11.27
C VAL A 267 -0.12 -0.42 12.59
N PRO A 268 0.59 -1.05 13.55
CA PRO A 268 0.80 -0.44 14.87
C PRO A 268 1.68 0.81 14.85
N CYS A 269 2.67 0.88 13.95
CA CYS A 269 3.60 2.01 13.90
C CYS A 269 4.21 2.22 12.52
N ILE A 270 4.41 3.50 12.21
CA ILE A 270 5.26 3.98 11.13
C ILE A 270 6.63 4.30 11.74
N ILE A 271 7.69 3.84 11.09
CA ILE A 271 9.06 4.00 11.58
C ILE A 271 9.63 5.33 11.10
N THR A 272 10.26 6.05 12.02
CA THR A 272 11.01 7.28 11.72
C THR A 272 12.45 7.16 12.23
N LYS A 273 13.35 7.99 11.68
CA LYS A 273 14.82 7.98 11.80
C LYS A 273 15.42 7.83 13.22
N ASN A 274 14.62 7.97 14.27
CA ASN A 274 15.08 8.10 15.66
C ASN A 274 14.91 6.85 16.54
N GLN A 275 14.66 5.66 15.97
CA GLN A 275 14.57 4.42 16.75
C GLN A 275 15.92 3.67 16.74
N LYS A 276 16.51 3.42 17.91
CA LYS A 276 17.86 2.84 18.06
C LYS A 276 17.95 1.33 17.74
N THR A 277 16.83 0.67 17.45
CA THR A 277 16.70 -0.80 17.36
C THR A 277 16.08 -1.28 16.04
N ILE A 278 16.23 -0.50 14.97
CA ILE A 278 15.75 -0.85 13.62
C ILE A 278 16.94 -1.12 12.68
N PRO A 279 16.78 -1.96 11.63
CA PRO A 279 17.77 -2.06 10.58
C PRO A 279 18.12 -0.69 9.99
N HIS A 280 19.39 -0.48 9.61
CA HIS A 280 19.86 0.84 9.15
C HIS A 280 19.08 1.33 7.93
N ASP A 281 18.85 0.45 6.95
CA ASP A 281 18.09 0.70 5.73
C ASP A 281 16.62 1.09 6.01
N ILE A 282 16.00 0.50 7.03
CA ILE A 282 14.66 0.88 7.50
C ILE A 282 14.66 2.33 8.00
N GLY A 283 15.65 2.69 8.82
CA GLY A 283 15.79 4.03 9.41
C GLY A 283 16.16 5.14 8.42
N VAL A 284 16.66 4.77 7.23
CA VAL A 284 17.03 5.71 6.15
C VAL A 284 16.17 5.58 4.88
N SER A 285 15.08 4.80 4.92
CA SER A 285 14.17 4.61 3.79
C SER A 285 13.64 5.92 3.16
N CYS A 286 13.58 7.02 3.92
CA CYS A 286 13.27 8.35 3.40
C CYS A 286 14.43 9.10 2.74
N GLN A 287 15.67 8.82 3.14
CA GLN A 287 16.85 9.51 2.60
C GLN A 287 17.08 9.15 1.14
N LEU A 288 16.54 8.01 0.68
CA LEU A 288 16.49 7.58 -0.71
C LEU A 288 15.84 8.62 -1.65
N TRP A 289 14.99 9.51 -1.13
CA TRP A 289 14.27 10.50 -1.93
C TRP A 289 14.91 11.90 -1.91
N GLN A 290 15.93 12.12 -1.07
CA GLN A 290 16.46 13.46 -0.75
C GLN A 290 17.81 13.78 -1.40
N THR A 291 18.46 12.85 -2.11
CA THR A 291 19.77 13.08 -2.75
C THR A 291 19.67 13.20 -4.26
N SER A 292 20.33 14.22 -4.84
CA SER A 292 20.44 14.44 -6.29
C SER A 292 21.24 13.36 -7.02
N GLU A 293 22.02 12.56 -6.29
CA GLU A 293 22.82 11.45 -6.80
C GLU A 293 21.96 10.24 -7.25
N TYR A 294 20.64 10.26 -7.00
CA TYR A 294 19.76 9.11 -7.23
C TYR A 294 19.10 9.07 -8.63
N PHE A 295 19.17 10.16 -9.41
CA PHE A 295 18.84 10.12 -10.84
C PHE A 295 20.13 10.20 -11.65
N PRO A 296 21.02 9.18 -11.65
CA PRO A 296 22.11 9.20 -12.60
C PRO A 296 21.47 9.15 -13.99
N ALA A 297 21.51 10.28 -14.69
CA ALA A 297 21.08 10.40 -16.09
C ALA A 297 21.70 9.29 -16.96
N ALA A 298 22.86 8.77 -16.55
CA ALA A 298 23.58 7.66 -17.15
C ALA A 298 22.93 6.26 -16.97
N GLU A 299 22.15 5.99 -15.92
CA GLU A 299 21.52 4.66 -15.71
C GLU A 299 20.10 4.57 -16.30
N SER A 300 19.52 5.69 -16.74
CA SER A 300 18.16 5.73 -17.32
C SER A 300 17.98 4.85 -18.57
N ALA A 301 19.06 4.61 -19.33
CA ALA A 301 19.09 3.73 -20.49
C ALA A 301 19.35 2.24 -20.13
N GLU A 302 19.81 1.95 -18.92
CA GLU A 302 20.19 0.60 -18.50
C GLU A 302 19.04 -0.15 -17.80
N TYR A 303 18.13 0.60 -17.14
CA TYR A 303 17.00 0.05 -16.40
C TYR A 303 15.78 -0.34 -17.25
N CYS A 304 15.59 0.24 -18.44
CA CYS A 304 14.63 -0.27 -19.41
C CYS A 304 15.30 -0.58 -20.74
N LYS A 305 15.36 -1.87 -21.07
CA LYS A 305 15.84 -2.36 -22.37
C LYS A 305 14.77 -2.30 -23.46
N CYS A 306 13.64 -1.66 -23.17
CA CYS A 306 12.53 -1.52 -24.09
C CYS A 306 12.88 -0.51 -25.19
N ILE A 307 12.47 -0.83 -26.42
CA ILE A 307 12.80 -0.06 -27.64
C ILE A 307 12.29 1.39 -27.59
N ASP A 308 11.27 1.68 -26.77
CA ASP A 308 10.70 3.01 -26.59
C ASP A 308 10.36 3.29 -25.12
N CYS A 309 11.32 3.89 -24.40
CA CYS A 309 11.13 4.33 -23.01
C CYS A 309 10.40 5.68 -22.91
N SER A 310 10.35 6.46 -23.99
CA SER A 310 9.97 7.88 -23.95
C SER A 310 8.51 8.10 -23.56
N HIS A 311 7.65 7.09 -23.78
CA HIS A 311 6.23 7.11 -23.45
C HIS A 311 5.87 6.45 -22.10
N HIS A 312 6.86 6.04 -21.30
CA HIS A 312 6.57 5.43 -20.02
C HIS A 312 6.00 6.43 -19.01
N LEU A 313 5.01 6.01 -18.24
CA LEU A 313 4.33 6.87 -17.26
C LEU A 313 5.31 7.51 -16.26
N TRP A 314 6.43 6.85 -15.99
CA TRP A 314 7.41 7.24 -14.98
C TRP A 314 8.62 8.02 -15.48
N THR A 315 8.85 8.14 -16.80
CA THR A 315 10.03 8.88 -17.30
C THR A 315 9.94 10.37 -17.00
N ASN A 316 8.74 10.95 -17.11
CA ASN A 316 8.49 12.34 -16.72
C ASN A 316 8.73 12.58 -15.22
N ALA A 317 8.51 11.57 -14.38
CA ALA A 317 8.67 11.71 -12.94
C ALA A 317 10.14 11.90 -12.52
N MET A 318 11.10 11.41 -13.32
CA MET A 318 12.54 11.48 -13.03
C MET A 318 13.14 12.87 -13.20
N ASN A 319 12.55 13.70 -14.07
CA ASN A 319 13.08 15.01 -14.43
C ASN A 319 12.27 16.17 -13.83
N ASP A 320 11.44 15.88 -12.83
CA ASP A 320 10.49 16.84 -12.29
C ASP A 320 11.13 17.69 -11.19
N SER A 321 11.35 18.97 -11.48
CA SER A 321 11.89 19.95 -10.53
C SER A 321 11.00 20.19 -9.31
N SER A 322 9.73 19.74 -9.33
CA SER A 322 8.83 19.81 -8.18
C SER A 322 8.98 18.63 -7.20
N TRP A 323 9.77 17.60 -7.55
CA TRP A 323 9.92 16.37 -6.74
C TRP A 323 10.39 16.64 -5.31
N GLU A 324 11.23 17.64 -5.08
CA GLU A 324 11.80 17.96 -3.77
C GLU A 324 10.71 18.12 -2.69
N LYS A 325 9.58 18.74 -3.04
CA LYS A 325 8.44 18.91 -2.10
C LYS A 325 7.74 17.59 -1.80
N PHE A 326 7.57 16.74 -2.80
CA PHE A 326 7.03 15.38 -2.63
C PHE A 326 7.97 14.53 -1.78
N ALA A 327 9.28 14.62 -2.02
CA ALA A 327 10.32 13.96 -1.23
C ALA A 327 10.28 14.41 0.24
N GLU A 328 10.10 15.71 0.49
CA GLU A 328 9.94 16.21 1.86
C GLU A 328 8.71 15.62 2.53
N TYR A 329 7.56 15.61 1.86
CA TYR A 329 6.33 15.03 2.40
C TYR A 329 6.48 13.53 2.71
N ILE A 330 6.99 12.76 1.75
CA ILE A 330 7.13 11.30 1.88
C ILE A 330 8.24 10.92 2.86
N SER A 331 9.16 11.84 3.18
CA SER A 331 10.16 11.62 4.22
C SER A 331 9.56 11.51 5.64
N LYS A 332 8.33 12.00 5.82
CA LYS A 332 7.62 12.05 7.12
C LYS A 332 6.32 11.24 7.10
N THR A 333 5.99 10.64 5.96
CA THR A 333 4.69 10.02 5.70
C THR A 333 4.87 8.70 4.98
N ARG A 334 3.97 7.76 5.25
CA ARG A 334 3.80 6.54 4.48
C ARG A 334 2.49 6.59 3.69
N ILE A 335 2.50 6.08 2.48
CA ILE A 335 1.31 5.90 1.64
C ILE A 335 1.09 4.41 1.42
N ASN A 336 -0.13 3.94 1.67
CA ASN A 336 -0.57 2.59 1.27
C ASN A 336 -1.72 2.72 0.28
N ILE A 337 -1.64 2.03 -0.85
CA ILE A 337 -2.72 1.96 -1.84
C ILE A 337 -3.25 0.52 -1.83
N ASN A 338 -4.49 0.31 -1.42
CA ASN A 338 -5.11 -1.03 -1.36
C ASN A 338 -6.19 -1.13 -2.42
N ILE A 339 -6.12 -2.17 -3.26
CA ILE A 339 -6.99 -2.33 -4.42
C ILE A 339 -7.65 -3.70 -4.38
N ARG A 340 -8.94 -3.73 -4.69
CA ARG A 340 -9.79 -4.92 -4.58
C ARG A 340 -10.80 -4.97 -5.72
N GLN A 341 -11.26 -6.17 -5.99
CA GLN A 341 -12.49 -6.42 -6.74
C GLN A 341 -13.64 -6.54 -5.76
N VAL A 342 -14.77 -5.89 -6.03
CA VAL A 342 -15.93 -5.88 -5.15
C VAL A 342 -16.93 -6.94 -5.58
N HIS A 343 -17.28 -6.95 -6.87
CA HIS A 343 -18.41 -7.73 -7.39
C HIS A 343 -17.96 -9.04 -8.03
N LYS A 344 -18.88 -10.02 -8.00
CA LYS A 344 -18.73 -11.23 -8.81
C LYS A 344 -19.08 -10.94 -10.25
N HIS A 345 -18.14 -11.18 -11.15
CA HIS A 345 -18.39 -11.12 -12.59
C HIS A 345 -18.69 -12.52 -13.08
N VAL A 346 -19.90 -12.75 -13.57
CA VAL A 346 -20.23 -14.00 -14.24
C VAL A 346 -19.45 -14.03 -15.55
N ASP A 347 -18.58 -15.02 -15.72
CA ASP A 347 -18.01 -15.33 -17.03
C ASP A 347 -19.18 -15.49 -18.01
N LYS A 348 -19.37 -14.50 -18.89
CA LYS A 348 -20.15 -14.72 -20.10
C LYS A 348 -19.35 -15.69 -20.94
N LYS A 349 -19.46 -16.99 -20.64
CA LYS A 349 -18.99 -18.07 -21.53
C LYS A 349 -19.59 -17.79 -22.91
N LYS A 350 -18.73 -17.32 -23.82
CA LYS A 350 -19.01 -17.28 -25.25
C LYS A 350 -18.83 -18.68 -25.82
#